data_AF-A0ABD8B5L9-F1
#
_entry.id   AF-A0ABD8B5L9-F1
#
_cell.length_a   1.000
_cell.length_b   1.000
_cell.length_c   1.000
_cell.angle_alpha   90.00
_cell.angle_beta   90.00
_cell.angle_gamma   90.00
#
_symmetry.space_group_name_H-M   'P 1'
#
loop_
_entity.id
_entity.type
_entity.pdbx_description
1 polymer ?
#
loop_
_entity_poly.entity_id
_entity_poly.type
_entity_poly.pdbx_seq_one_letter_code
_entity_poly.pdbx_strand_id
1 'polypeptide(L)' 'MLPHLGGVLVEEVSPEGGVLRIVAASPERDSVPCPDCGTPSVRRHSGYQRRLADDAVGGRQVCIELTVRRRFCDAPAARV' A
#
# COMPACT_ATOMS: atom_id res chain seq x y z
N MET A 1 6.24 -3.62 15.92
CA MET A 1 4.98 -3.02 15.41
C MET A 1 5.20 -2.67 13.95
N LEU A 2 4.34 -3.12 13.04
CA LEU A 2 4.52 -3.13 11.57
C LEU A 2 4.49 -1.70 10.98
N PRO A 3 5.64 -1.02 10.79
CA PRO A 3 5.64 0.41 10.46
C PRO A 3 5.11 0.68 9.04
N HIS A 4 5.21 -0.30 8.15
CA HIS A 4 4.70 -0.24 6.78
C HIS A 4 3.16 -0.37 6.71
N LEU A 5 2.47 -0.63 7.83
CA LEU A 5 1.00 -0.63 7.87
C LEU A 5 0.39 0.72 8.28
N GLY A 6 1.18 1.71 8.72
CA GLY A 6 0.65 2.99 9.22
C GLY A 6 -0.16 3.84 8.22
N GLY A 7 -0.19 3.44 6.95
CA GLY A 7 -0.90 4.15 5.87
C GLY A 7 -1.70 3.24 4.94
N VAL A 8 -2.04 2.02 5.37
CA VAL A 8 -2.78 1.03 4.55
C VAL A 8 -4.01 0.54 5.29
N LEU A 9 -5.05 0.17 4.55
CA LEU A 9 -6.22 -0.52 5.07
C LEU A 9 -5.94 -2.02 5.06
N VAL A 10 -6.10 -2.68 6.20
CA VAL A 10 -6.08 -4.13 6.27
C VAL A 10 -7.47 -4.62 5.87
N GLU A 11 -7.52 -5.39 4.79
CA GLU A 11 -8.75 -5.91 4.21
C GLU A 11 -9.05 -7.31 4.75
N GLU A 12 -8.01 -8.12 4.94
CA GLU A 12 -8.14 -9.50 5.41
C GLU A 12 -6.90 -9.92 6.21
N VAL A 13 -7.11 -10.77 7.22
CA VAL A 13 -6.03 -11.46 7.94
C VAL A 13 -6.42 -12.93 8.06
N SER A 14 -5.58 -13.82 7.54
CA SER A 14 -5.83 -15.27 7.56
C SER A 14 -4.55 -16.06 7.82
N PRO A 15 -4.62 -17.20 8.54
CA PRO A 15 -3.50 -18.13 8.64
C PRO A 15 -3.44 -19.03 7.39
N GLU A 16 -2.27 -19.11 6.75
CA GLU A 16 -2.03 -19.97 5.58
C GLU A 16 -0.66 -20.65 5.70
N GLY A 17 -0.63 -21.98 5.73
CA GLY A 17 0.63 -22.75 5.70
C GLY A 17 1.62 -22.40 6.82
N GLY A 18 1.13 -22.00 8.00
CA GLY A 18 1.98 -21.58 9.13
C GLY A 18 2.44 -20.12 9.09
N VAL A 19 2.10 -19.40 8.02
CA VAL A 19 2.33 -17.96 7.83
C VAL A 19 1.02 -17.21 8.10
N LEU A 20 1.09 -16.05 8.74
CA LEU A 20 -0.04 -15.13 8.81
C LEU A 20 -0.06 -14.30 7.53
N ARG A 21 -1.04 -14.54 6.68
CA ARG A 21 -1.30 -13.74 5.48
C ARG A 21 -2.13 -12.51 5.87
N ILE A 22 -1.68 -11.35 5.41
CA ILE A 22 -2.37 -10.07 5.60
C ILE A 22 -2.60 -9.47 4.22
N VAL A 23 -3.85 -9.29 3.84
CA VAL A 23 -4.22 -8.53 2.64
C VAL A 23 -4.42 -7.09 3.05
N ALA A 24 -3.72 -6.18 2.38
CA ALA A 24 -3.83 -4.77 2.65
C ALA A 24 -3.87 -3.97 1.35
N ALA A 25 -4.40 -2.75 1.42
CA ALA A 25 -4.39 -1.83 0.29
C ALA A 25 -4.20 -0.38 0.73
N SER A 26 -3.58 0.44 -0.10
CA SER A 26 -3.51 1.89 0.14
C SER A 26 -4.94 2.48 0.13
N PRO A 27 -5.35 3.33 1.09
CA PRO A 27 -6.72 3.83 1.18
C PRO A 27 -7.19 4.48 -0.11
N GLU A 28 -8.46 4.28 -0.44
CA GLU A 28 -9.11 5.13 -1.42
C GLU A 28 -9.34 6.50 -0.77
N ARG A 29 -8.83 7.54 -1.43
CA ARG A 29 -8.92 8.93 -0.99
C ARG A 29 -9.35 9.76 -2.18
N ASP A 30 -10.19 10.75 -1.95
CA ASP A 30 -10.67 11.63 -3.01
C ASP A 30 -9.52 12.43 -3.61
N SER A 31 -8.54 12.81 -2.77
CA SER A 31 -7.33 13.51 -3.19
C SER A 31 -6.11 13.02 -2.41
N VAL A 32 -5.00 12.81 -3.11
CA VAL A 32 -3.71 12.43 -2.52
C VAL A 32 -2.62 13.36 -3.06
N PRO A 33 -1.79 13.97 -2.20
CA PRO A 33 -0.66 14.76 -2.67
C PRO A 33 0.32 13.90 -3.46
N CYS A 34 0.75 14.39 -4.62
CA CYS A 34 1.84 13.77 -5.37
C CYS A 34 3.09 13.69 -4.48
N PRO A 35 3.74 12.52 -4.34
CA PRO A 35 4.92 12.39 -3.51
C PRO A 35 6.10 13.23 -4.00
N ASP A 36 6.14 13.57 -5.29
CA ASP A 36 7.26 14.30 -5.91
C ASP A 36 7.09 15.83 -5.84
N CYS A 37 5.87 16.35 -5.99
CA CYS A 37 5.61 17.80 -6.05
C CYS A 37 4.55 18.33 -5.08
N GLY A 38 3.90 17.46 -4.30
CA GLY A 38 2.84 17.83 -3.35
C GLY A 38 1.49 18.17 -3.97
N THR A 39 1.40 18.37 -5.29
CA THR A 39 0.14 18.70 -5.99
C THR A 39 -0.91 17.64 -5.71
N PRO A 40 -2.09 17.99 -5.15
CA PRO A 40 -3.15 17.04 -4.90
C PRO A 40 -3.68 16.47 -6.22
N SER A 41 -3.79 15.14 -6.30
CA SER A 41 -4.37 14.46 -7.45
C SER A 41 -5.49 13.52 -7.05
N VAL A 42 -6.54 13.54 -7.88
CA VAL A 42 -7.69 12.64 -7.78
C VAL A 42 -7.61 11.51 -8.81
N ARG A 43 -6.85 11.69 -9.91
CA ARG A 43 -6.85 10.74 -11.03
C ARG A 43 -5.96 9.55 -10.72
N ARG A 44 -6.51 8.34 -10.89
CA ARG A 44 -5.74 7.10 -10.76
C ARG A 44 -4.91 6.86 -12.02
N HIS A 45 -3.62 6.56 -11.84
CA HIS A 45 -2.72 6.19 -12.93
C HIS A 45 -2.69 4.67 -13.12
N SER A 46 -2.20 3.96 -12.10
CA SER A 46 -2.06 2.51 -12.12
C SER A 46 -2.18 1.97 -10.70
N GLY A 47 -2.21 0.65 -10.57
CA GLY A 47 -2.03 -0.03 -9.29
C GLY A 47 -1.02 -1.14 -9.44
N TYR A 48 -0.32 -1.48 -8.38
CA TYR A 48 0.53 -2.66 -8.34
C TYR A 48 0.39 -3.39 -7.02
N GLN A 49 0.56 -4.71 -7.05
CA GLN A 49 0.59 -5.53 -5.86
C GLN A 49 2.04 -5.86 -5.51
N ARG A 50 2.40 -5.79 -4.23
CA ARG A 50 3.69 -6.25 -3.72
C ARG A 50 3.50 -7.20 -2.56
N ARG A 51 4.33 -8.23 -2.52
CA ARG A 51 4.40 -9.18 -1.41
C ARG A 51 5.55 -8.77 -0.49
N LEU A 52 5.25 -8.43 0.76
CA LEU A 52 6.23 -8.14 1.79
C LEU A 52 6.26 -9.32 2.75
N ALA A 53 7.34 -10.08 2.73
CA ALA A 53 7.63 -10.98 3.86
C ALA A 53 8.19 -10.11 4.97
N ASP A 54 7.63 -10.22 6.17
CA ASP A 54 8.23 -9.60 7.36
C ASP A 54 8.92 -10.69 8.19
N ASP A 55 9.92 -10.26 8.96
CA ASP A 55 10.51 -11.09 10.01
C ASP A 55 9.41 -11.48 11.00
N ALA A 56 9.61 -12.62 11.66
CA ALA A 56 8.58 -13.26 12.47
C ALA A 56 8.00 -12.31 13.55
N VAL A 57 6.80 -11.78 13.31
CA VAL A 57 6.12 -10.91 14.27
C VAL A 57 5.63 -11.77 15.42
N GLY A 58 6.20 -11.57 16.61
CA GLY A 58 5.87 -12.40 17.78
C GLY A 58 6.16 -13.88 17.56
N GLY A 59 7.14 -14.23 16.71
CA GLY A 59 7.51 -15.61 16.39
C GLY A 59 6.65 -16.27 15.30
N ARG A 60 5.69 -15.55 14.70
CA ARG A 60 4.91 -16.02 13.55
C ARG A 60 5.41 -15.36 12.27
N GLN A 61 5.74 -16.16 11.27
CA GLN A 61 6.07 -15.63 9.94
C GLN A 61 4.86 -14.87 9.38
N VAL A 62 5.07 -13.67 8.85
CA VAL A 62 4.00 -12.83 8.29
C VAL A 62 4.28 -12.55 6.83
N CYS A 63 3.24 -12.62 6.01
CA CYS A 63 3.27 -12.25 4.61
C CYS A 63 2.18 -11.23 4.33
N ILE A 64 2.56 -10.04 3.86
CA ILE A 64 1.63 -8.98 3.52
C ILE A 64 1.53 -8.89 2.01
N GLU A 65 0.32 -9.07 1.49
CA GLU A 65 -0.02 -8.76 0.12
C GLU A 65 -0.61 -7.35 0.07
N LEU A 66 0.21 -6.39 -0.38
CA LEU A 66 -0.17 -4.99 -0.42
C LEU A 66 -0.52 -4.53 -1.83
N THR A 67 -1.75 -4.07 -2.02
CA THR A 67 -2.19 -3.35 -3.22
C THR A 67 -1.95 -1.86 -3.07
N VAL A 68 -1.05 -1.31 -3.89
CA VAL A 68 -0.74 0.13 -3.92
C VAL A 68 -1.41 0.77 -5.12
N ARG A 69 -2.17 1.84 -4.88
CA ARG A 69 -2.81 2.66 -5.93
C ARG A 69 -1.93 3.88 -6.22
N ARG A 70 -1.43 4.01 -7.45
CA ARG A 70 -0.70 5.20 -7.92
C ARG A 70 -1.67 6.23 -8.51
N ARG A 71 -1.46 7.50 -8.19
CA ARG A 71 -2.19 8.63 -8.78
C ARG A 71 -1.33 9.30 -9.86
N PHE A 72 -1.95 9.96 -10.82
CA PHE A 72 -1.22 10.83 -11.74
C PHE A 72 -0.68 12.04 -10.99
N CYS A 73 0.38 12.64 -11.51
CA CYS A 73 0.74 14.00 -11.11
C CYS A 73 -0.04 14.97 -12.00
N ASP A 74 -0.86 15.84 -11.39
CA ASP A 74 -1.64 16.85 -12.11
C ASP A 74 -0.87 18.17 -12.29
N ALA A 75 0.42 18.20 -11.94
CA ALA A 75 1.23 19.40 -12.12
C ALA A 75 1.50 19.64 -13.63
N PRO A 76 1.43 20.90 -14.11
CA PRO A 76 1.55 21.23 -15.54
C PRO A 76 2.91 20.90 -16.18
N ALA A 77 3.96 20.67 -15.37
CA ALA A 77 5.29 20.27 -15.83
C ALA A 77 5.66 18.81 -15.44
N ALA A 78 4.68 18.01 -15.03
CA ALA A 78 4.93 16.64 -14.59
C ALA A 78 5.40 15.74 -15.76
N ARG A 79 6.44 14.94 -15.53
CA ARG A 79 6.69 13.74 -16.35
C ARG A 79 5.75 12.64 -15.90
N VAL A 80 5.05 12.04 -16.87
CA VAL A 80 4.08 10.93 -16.71
C VAL A 80 4.73 9.71 -16.08
#